data_AF-A0A952B6U4-F1
#
_entry.id   AF-A0A952B6U4-F1
#
_cell.length_a   1.000
_cell.length_b   1.000
_cell.length_c   1.000
_cell.angle_alpha   90.00
_cell.angle_beta   90.00
_cell.angle_gamma   90.00
#
_symmetry.space_group_name_H-M   'P 1'
#
loop_
_entity.id
_entity.type
_entity.pdbx_description
1 polymer ?
#
loop_
_entity_poly.entity_id
_entity_poly.type
_entity_poly.pdbx_seq_one_letter_code
_entity_poly.pdbx_strand_id
1 'polypeptide(L)' 'MATKQELLKLLQEGLKTEEAVIPLYAKHINSTMFFAPFDEETTETIKRALNMLKIQSTKHARIYTQLVAKIKSEDKNVY' A
#
# COMPACT_ATOMS: atom_id res chain seq x y z
N MET A 1 18.45 17.54 -8.75
CA MET A 1 17.32 17.11 -9.62
C MET A 1 17.31 15.60 -9.60
N ALA A 2 16.21 14.96 -9.17
CA ALA A 2 16.13 13.50 -9.21
C ALA A 2 16.07 13.04 -10.67
N THR A 3 16.92 12.09 -11.05
CA THR A 3 16.93 11.50 -12.37
C THR A 3 15.70 10.60 -12.56
N LYS A 4 15.27 10.38 -13.82
CA LYS A 4 14.14 9.52 -14.15
C LYS A 4 14.28 8.10 -13.56
N GLN A 5 15.51 7.58 -13.53
CA GLN A 5 15.83 6.28 -12.93
C GLN A 5 15.67 6.27 -11.42
N GLU A 6 16.13 7.33 -10.73
CA GLU A 6 15.91 7.49 -9.29
C GLU A 6 14.42 7.60 -8.95
N LEU A 7 13.64 8.33 -9.78
CA LEU A 7 12.19 8.44 -9.60
C LEU A 7 11.49 7.09 -9.77
N LEU A 8 11.85 6.31 -10.79
CA LEU A 8 11.32 4.96 -10.98
C LEU A 8 11.68 4.03 -9.84
N LYS A 9 12.91 4.12 -9.33
CA LYS A 9 13.38 3.33 -8.18
C LYS A 9 12.56 3.66 -6.93
N LEU A 10 12.37 4.95 -6.62
CA LEU A 10 11.56 5.40 -5.49
C LEU A 10 10.09 4.93 -5.60
N LEU A 11 9.49 5.02 -6.79
CA LEU A 11 8.12 4.55 -7.01
C LEU A 11 8.00 3.03 -6.85
N GLN A 12 9.00 2.27 -7.28
CA GLN A 12 9.05 0.81 -7.09
C GLN A 12 9.25 0.41 -5.63
N GLU A 13 10.08 1.14 -4.88
CA GLU A 13 10.26 0.93 -3.44
C GLU A 13 8.97 1.23 -2.66
N GLY A 14 8.28 2.33 -3.01
CA GLY A 14 6.96 2.64 -2.47
C GLY A 14 5.93 1.56 -2.77
N LEU A 15 5.87 1.07 -4.01
CA LEU A 15 4.98 -0.02 -4.41
C LEU A 15 5.25 -1.31 -3.60
N LYS A 16 6.51 -1.73 -3.49
CA LYS A 16 6.90 -2.93 -2.72
C LYS A 16 6.50 -2.81 -1.26
N THR A 17 6.64 -1.61 -0.69
CA THR A 17 6.26 -1.34 0.70
C THR A 17 4.76 -1.52 0.87
N GLU A 18 3.95 -0.91 -0.01
CA GLU A 18 2.49 -1.03 0.04
C GLU A 18 2.02 -2.48 -0.16
N GLU A 19 2.62 -3.21 -1.12
CA GLU A 19 2.33 -4.63 -1.38
C GLU A 19 2.69 -5.54 -0.19
N ALA A 20 3.73 -5.20 0.58
CA ALA A 20 4.14 -5.95 1.76
C ALA A 20 3.24 -5.67 2.97
N VAL A 21 2.71 -4.46 3.14
CA VAL A 21 1.88 -4.10 4.31
C VAL A 21 0.41 -4.48 4.17
N ILE A 22 -0.15 -4.51 2.96
CA ILE A 22 -1.53 -4.97 2.69
C ILE A 22 -1.82 -6.36 3.31
N PRO A 23 -1.02 -7.41 3.07
CA PRO A 23 -1.26 -8.73 3.66
C PRO A 23 -1.03 -8.74 5.17
N LEU A 24 -0.16 -7.87 5.71
CA LEU A 24 0.02 -7.73 7.16
C LEU A 24 -1.24 -7.18 7.82
N TYR A 25 -1.81 -6.08 7.29
CA TYR A 25 -3.07 -5.54 7.79
C TYR A 25 -4.21 -6.56 7.67
N ALA A 26 -4.30 -7.27 6.54
CA ALA A 26 -5.31 -8.33 6.36
C ALA A 26 -5.13 -9.47 7.38
N LYS A 27 -3.90 -9.89 7.66
CA LYS A 27 -3.59 -10.90 8.67
C LYS A 27 -3.95 -10.41 10.07
N HIS A 28 -3.68 -9.15 10.40
CA HIS A 28 -4.04 -8.57 11.69
C HIS A 28 -5.56 -8.43 11.89
N ILE A 29 -6.31 -8.08 10.84
CA ILE A 29 -7.78 -8.03 10.87
C ILE A 29 -8.38 -9.42 11.16
N ASN A 30 -7.79 -10.47 10.59
CA ASN A 30 -8.25 -11.86 10.76
C ASN A 30 -7.53 -12.59 11.90
N SER A 31 -6.68 -11.88 12.65
CA SER A 31 -5.86 -12.46 13.72
C SER A 31 -6.69 -12.78 14.94
N THR A 32 -6.25 -13.78 15.69
CA THR A 32 -6.77 -14.10 17.01
C THR A 32 -6.50 -13.01 18.06
N MET A 33 -5.82 -11.92 17.70
CA MET A 33 -5.57 -10.75 18.57
C MET A 33 -6.88 -10.08 19.06
N PHE A 34 -8.01 -10.31 18.39
CA PHE A 34 -9.33 -9.87 18.84
C PHE A 34 -10.00 -10.82 19.86
N PHE A 35 -9.37 -11.95 20.18
CA PHE A 35 -9.73 -12.78 21.34
C PHE A 35 -8.97 -12.34 22.62
N ALA A 36 -8.12 -11.30 22.53
CA ALA A 36 -7.45 -10.69 23.67
C ALA A 36 -8.44 -9.83 24.50
N PRO A 37 -8.10 -9.37 25.73
CA PRO A 37 -9.07 -8.79 26.68
C PRO A 37 -9.46 -7.35 26.35
N PHE A 38 -9.41 -6.96 25.09
CA PHE A 38 -9.96 -5.69 24.64
C PHE A 38 -11.49 -5.78 24.69
N ASP A 39 -12.13 -4.71 25.12
CA ASP A 39 -13.56 -4.55 24.95
C ASP A 39 -13.93 -4.52 23.46
N GLU A 40 -15.21 -4.77 23.17
CA GLU A 40 -15.73 -4.87 21.81
C GLU A 40 -15.57 -3.56 21.03
N GLU A 41 -15.69 -2.41 21.70
CA GLU A 41 -15.55 -1.09 21.07
C GLU A 41 -14.11 -0.82 20.62
N THR A 42 -13.13 -1.14 21.47
CA THR A 42 -11.70 -1.06 21.13
C THR A 42 -11.36 -1.99 19.98
N THR A 43 -11.87 -3.23 20.02
CA THR A 43 -11.70 -4.22 18.95
C THR A 43 -12.23 -3.72 17.60
N GLU A 44 -13.45 -3.20 17.57
CA GLU A 44 -14.07 -2.68 16.35
C GLU A 44 -13.35 -1.41 15.84
N THR A 45 -12.87 -0.56 16.74
CA THR A 45 -12.07 0.62 16.37
C THR A 45 -10.76 0.22 15.68
N ILE A 46 -10.05 -0.77 16.23
CA ILE A 46 -8.80 -1.29 15.64
C ILE A 46 -9.08 -1.93 14.28
N LYS A 47 -10.13 -2.74 14.14
CA LYS A 47 -10.52 -3.34 12.85
C LYS A 47 -10.82 -2.26 11.79
N ARG A 48 -11.57 -1.22 12.15
CA ARG A 48 -11.88 -0.10 11.25
C ARG A 48 -10.61 0.62 10.81
N ALA A 49 -9.69 0.90 11.74
CA ALA A 49 -8.42 1.54 11.43
C ALA A 49 -7.56 0.68 10.48
N LEU A 50 -7.39 -0.61 10.78
CA LEU A 50 -6.63 -1.53 9.93
C LEU A 50 -7.26 -1.68 8.53
N ASN A 51 -8.59 -1.72 8.44
CA ASN A 51 -9.28 -1.81 7.16
C ASN A 51 -9.10 -0.52 6.35
N MET A 52 -9.16 0.65 7.00
CA MET A 52 -8.87 1.92 6.35
C MET A 52 -7.42 1.96 5.83
N LEU A 53 -6.45 1.54 6.63
CA LEU A 53 -5.04 1.45 6.21
C LEU A 53 -4.87 0.54 5.00
N LYS A 54 -5.48 -0.65 5.02
CA LYS A 54 -5.48 -1.58 3.88
C LYS A 54 -6.04 -0.93 2.60
N ILE A 55 -7.16 -0.21 2.70
CA ILE A 55 -7.78 0.48 1.57
C ILE A 55 -6.85 1.57 1.01
N GLN A 56 -6.25 2.38 1.88
CA GLN A 56 -5.31 3.43 1.46
C GLN A 56 -4.06 2.84 0.81
N SER A 57 -3.46 1.81 1.40
CA SER A 57 -2.31 1.11 0.81
C SER A 57 -2.63 0.52 -0.56
N THR A 58 -3.82 -0.05 -0.74
CA THR A 58 -4.27 -0.55 -2.05
C THR A 58 -4.39 0.58 -3.07
N LYS A 59 -4.91 1.74 -2.66
CA LYS A 59 -5.01 2.93 -3.51
C LYS A 59 -3.63 3.47 -3.90
N HIS A 60 -2.69 3.53 -2.97
CA HIS A 60 -1.31 3.96 -3.23
C HIS A 60 -0.60 3.02 -4.19
N ALA A 61 -0.70 1.70 -3.99
CA ALA A 61 -0.14 0.71 -4.91
C ALA A 61 -0.67 0.89 -6.35
N ARG A 62 -1.97 1.17 -6.50
CA ARG A 62 -2.57 1.49 -7.80
C ARG A 62 -1.99 2.77 -8.41
N ILE A 63 -1.83 3.83 -7.61
CA ILE A 63 -1.25 5.10 -8.06
C ILE A 63 0.21 4.89 -8.50
N TYR A 64 1.03 4.21 -7.70
CA TYR A 64 2.42 3.91 -8.05
C TYR A 64 2.51 3.09 -9.34
N THR A 65 1.65 2.08 -9.50
CA THR A 65 1.57 1.28 -10.73
C THR A 65 1.26 2.14 -11.96
N GLN A 66 0.28 3.05 -11.84
CA GLN A 66 -0.09 3.97 -12.92
C GLN A 66 1.04 4.96 -13.26
N LEU A 67 1.71 5.51 -12.25
CA LEU A 67 2.84 6.41 -12.45
C LEU A 67 4.03 5.71 -13.12
N VAL A 68 4.37 4.50 -12.68
CA VAL A 68 5.42 3.68 -13.31
C VAL A 68 5.05 3.38 -14.77
N ALA A 69 3.80 3.00 -15.04
CA ALA A 69 3.34 2.75 -16.39
C ALA A 69 3.44 3.99 -17.29
N LYS A 70 3.03 5.16 -16.78
CA LYS A 70 3.11 6.43 -17.51
C LYS A 70 4.55 6.82 -17.85
N ILE A 71 5.45 6.76 -16.88
CA ILE A 71 6.87 7.09 -17.06
C ILE A 71 7.55 6.13 -18.05
N LYS A 72 7.14 4.85 -18.06
CA LYS A 72 7.61 3.86 -19.04
C LYS A 72 6.98 4.03 -20.43
N SER A 73 5.73 4.48 -20.53
CA SER A 73 5.09 4.73 -21.83
C SER A 73 5.60 6.00 -22.51
N GLU A 74 6.00 7.02 -21.74
CA GLU A 74 6.70 8.20 -22.26
C GLU A 74 8.05 7.84 -22.90
N ASP A 75 8.65 6.70 -22.55
CA ASP A 75 9.84 6.14 -23.23
C ASP A 75 9.52 5.55 -24.62
N LYS A 76 8.28 5.11 -24.86
CA LYS A 76 7.88 4.49 -26.13
C LYS A 76 7.46 5.49 -27.22
N ASN A 77 7.29 6.75 -26.88
CA ASN A 77 6.74 7.78 -27.78
C ASN A 77 7.81 8.77 -28.28
N VAL A 78 9.03 8.26 -28.45
CA VAL A 78 10.17 9.02 -28.98
C VAL A 78 10.74 8.33 -30.22
N TYR A 79 9.89 7.90 -31.16
CA TYR A 79 10.26 7.53 -32.52
C TYR A 79 9.07 7.72 -33.47
#